data_AF-A0A9P6JQG1-F1
#
_entry.id   AF-A0A9P6JQG1-F1
#
_cell.length_a   1.000
_cell.length_b   1.000
_cell.length_c   1.000
_cell.angle_alpha   90.00
_cell.angle_beta   90.00
_cell.angle_gamma   90.00
#
_symmetry.space_group_name_H-M   'P 1'
#
loop_
_entity.id
_entity.type
_entity.pdbx_description
1 polymer ?
#
loop_
_entity_poly.entity_id
_entity_poly.type
_entity_poly.pdbx_seq_one_letter_code
_entity_poly.pdbx_strand_id
1 'polypeptide(L)'
;MPAPATTKAGLAKAKRATKKAEAHATTAKVSAPAQPKPGLLVTKELELAIADCKARVAKISKDCRANNRKFRDLEFDLENDTLRCLYGLVITSDDMEREQHADVRRVTEIFENPQFFSGNGGTSSDVIQGSLGDCWFLSALATVSSAPGLVERFCVARDEQVGVYGFIFFRDTAWVTVIIDDMLYTAVPKWEELKSTEQQLYHGDKDAYNKSARQGGKSLYFAKSGTAGETWVPLIEKAYAKLHGNYSHLEGGVTCEGIQDLTGGVSTMLQRKDILDTDRFWNEELTRVNIDRLFGCSFSQLSRARSGVSNPLVQGLFGGHAYSVLRVVTCHGKRFLILRNPWGEGEWTGRWSDGSKEWTQEWLERLPEIGHHFGDDGQFMMEYSDWLECFAQIDKTILFNDTWSMSSHWLQVSCYSSLTAWSYGEVSFVFSLSGSSKTVIVLSQLDQRYFRDISGQAIWSMDFTLVKEGETEPIAASVHSASGMRDVHLETELKEGKYVVYVRLDRRIGRNMAPQYVIAAEPQFRTLSRLLTQRAESQAVVSNFNLQYVSPFT
;
A
#
# COMPACT_ATOMS: atom_id res chain seq x y z
N MET A 1 12.10 12.20 99.26
CA MET A 1 13.09 13.23 99.65
C MET A 1 14.40 12.93 98.93
N PRO A 2 15.21 13.91 98.48
CA PRO A 2 14.95 15.34 98.28
C PRO A 2 15.09 15.78 96.79
N ALA A 3 14.66 17.02 96.49
CA ALA A 3 15.17 17.86 95.40
C ALA A 3 16.00 19.02 96.04
N PRO A 4 16.84 19.82 95.35
CA PRO A 4 16.46 20.82 94.33
C PRO A 4 17.40 20.71 93.09
N ALA A 5 17.75 21.70 92.23
CA ALA A 5 17.46 23.13 91.98
C ALA A 5 17.54 23.34 90.43
N THR A 6 16.92 24.28 89.71
CA THR A 6 16.37 25.65 89.85
C THR A 6 17.34 26.84 89.69
N THR A 7 17.42 27.38 88.47
CA THR A 7 17.46 28.81 88.07
C THR A 7 17.13 28.85 86.56
N LYS A 8 16.04 29.44 86.02
CA LYS A 8 15.59 30.86 85.97
C LYS A 8 16.68 31.86 85.55
N ALA A 9 16.48 32.80 84.63
CA ALA A 9 15.43 33.06 83.61
C ALA A 9 15.94 34.16 82.64
N GLY A 10 15.38 34.29 81.42
CA GLY A 10 15.74 35.39 80.49
C GLY A 10 14.90 35.45 79.21
N LEU A 11 14.10 36.52 79.05
CA LEU A 11 13.14 36.75 77.96
C LEU A 11 13.77 36.93 76.55
N ALA A 12 13.08 36.44 75.51
CA ALA A 12 12.62 37.27 74.38
C ALA A 12 11.55 36.57 73.52
N LYS A 13 10.54 37.33 73.04
CA LYS A 13 9.44 36.87 72.15
C LYS A 13 9.92 36.91 70.68
N ALA A 14 9.84 35.81 69.92
CA ALA A 14 8.70 35.34 69.12
C ALA A 14 8.43 36.10 67.79
N LYS A 15 8.53 35.36 66.67
CA LYS A 15 7.65 35.50 65.49
C LYS A 15 7.37 34.12 64.91
N ARG A 16 6.10 33.80 64.67
CA ARG A 16 5.58 32.48 64.32
C ARG A 16 5.04 32.54 62.88
N ALA A 17 5.60 31.75 61.98
CA ALA A 17 5.09 31.59 60.62
C ALA A 17 4.57 30.17 60.43
N THR A 18 3.27 30.03 60.20
CA THR A 18 2.58 28.75 60.02
C THR A 18 2.79 28.20 58.61
N LYS A 19 3.41 27.02 58.49
CA LYS A 19 3.35 26.24 57.23
C LYS A 19 1.91 25.77 57.01
N LYS A 20 1.31 26.21 55.91
CA LYS A 20 0.05 25.63 55.39
C LYS A 20 0.42 24.37 54.61
N ALA A 21 -0.22 23.25 54.92
CA ALA A 21 -0.09 22.04 54.11
C ALA A 21 -1.07 22.12 52.94
N GLU A 22 -0.57 22.03 51.71
CA GLU A 22 -1.40 21.85 50.52
C GLU A 22 -1.45 20.37 50.17
N ALA A 23 -2.66 19.84 50.02
CA ALA A 23 -2.87 18.44 49.69
C ALA A 23 -2.65 18.25 48.19
N HIS A 24 -1.59 17.54 47.80
CA HIS A 24 -1.47 17.02 46.45
C HIS A 24 -2.51 15.92 46.24
N ALA A 25 -3.64 16.28 45.64
CA ALA A 25 -4.52 15.33 44.99
C ALA A 25 -3.77 14.73 43.79
N THR A 26 -3.27 13.50 43.93
CA THR A 26 -2.75 12.72 42.81
C THR A 26 -3.89 12.40 41.85
N THR A 27 -4.08 13.24 40.84
CA THR A 27 -4.93 12.94 39.70
C THR A 27 -4.31 11.74 38.97
N ALA A 28 -4.86 10.55 39.20
CA ALA A 28 -4.52 9.39 38.40
C ALA A 28 -4.81 9.75 36.94
N LYS A 29 -3.79 9.75 36.08
CA LYS A 29 -3.98 9.79 34.64
C LYS A 29 -4.76 8.53 34.27
N VAL A 30 -6.07 8.67 34.08
CA VAL A 30 -6.86 7.67 33.36
C VAL A 30 -6.20 7.56 31.99
N SER A 31 -5.49 6.47 31.76
CA SER A 31 -5.01 6.14 30.43
C SER A 31 -6.24 6.05 29.54
N ALA A 32 -6.32 6.89 28.51
CA ALA A 32 -7.27 6.65 27.43
C ALA A 32 -7.12 5.18 26.98
N PRO A 33 -8.22 4.47 26.68
CA PRO A 33 -8.12 3.12 26.15
C PRO A 33 -7.17 3.14 24.96
N ALA A 34 -6.25 2.18 24.91
CA ALA A 34 -5.26 2.12 23.84
C ALA A 34 -6.01 2.11 22.51
N GLN A 35 -5.80 3.14 21.69
CA GLN A 35 -6.45 3.24 20.39
C GLN A 35 -6.16 1.95 19.60
N PRO A 36 -7.16 1.37 18.91
CA PRO A 36 -6.94 0.20 18.08
C PRO A 36 -5.79 0.49 17.13
N LYS A 37 -4.74 -0.34 17.16
CA LYS A 37 -3.61 -0.16 16.26
C LYS A 37 -4.02 -0.56 14.84
N PRO A 38 -3.55 0.15 13.80
CA PRO A 38 -3.69 -0.31 12.43
C PRO A 38 -3.10 -1.71 12.27
N GLY A 39 -3.78 -2.58 11.54
CA GLY A 39 -3.45 -3.99 11.45
C GLY A 39 -3.73 -4.57 10.06
N LEU A 40 -3.33 -5.83 9.90
CA LEU A 40 -3.82 -6.68 8.83
C LEU A 40 -5.23 -7.14 9.18
N LEU A 41 -6.06 -7.40 8.17
CA LEU A 41 -7.35 -8.08 8.33
C LEU A 41 -7.17 -9.45 8.99
N VAL A 42 -7.48 -9.51 10.28
CA VAL A 42 -7.30 -10.71 11.11
C VAL A 42 -8.41 -11.70 10.79
N THR A 43 -8.03 -12.80 10.15
CA THR A 43 -8.91 -13.95 9.92
C THR A 43 -8.20 -15.24 10.31
N LYS A 44 -8.91 -16.38 10.40
CA LYS A 44 -8.27 -17.67 10.68
C LYS A 44 -7.32 -18.08 9.55
N GLU A 45 -7.66 -17.68 8.34
CA GLU A 45 -6.90 -17.93 7.11
C GLU A 45 -5.57 -17.15 7.12
N LEU A 46 -5.51 -15.97 7.75
CA LEU A 46 -4.25 -15.24 7.97
C LEU A 46 -3.26 -16.07 8.81
N GLU A 47 -3.71 -16.61 9.95
CA GLU A 47 -2.85 -17.42 10.83
C GLU A 47 -2.36 -18.69 10.13
N LEU A 48 -3.24 -19.34 9.36
CA LEU A 48 -2.90 -20.52 8.55
C LEU A 48 -1.89 -20.18 7.43
N ALA A 49 -2.07 -19.07 6.72
CA ALA A 49 -1.15 -18.61 5.68
C ALA A 49 0.23 -18.27 6.26
N ILE A 50 0.29 -17.58 7.40
CA ILE A 50 1.54 -17.30 8.14
C ILE A 50 2.24 -18.60 8.53
N ALA A 51 1.50 -19.60 9.01
CA ALA A 51 2.04 -20.89 9.41
C ALA A 51 2.59 -21.70 8.21
N ASP A 52 1.85 -21.77 7.10
CA ASP A 52 2.31 -22.41 5.84
C ASP A 52 3.58 -21.74 5.32
N CYS A 53 3.59 -20.41 5.22
CA CYS A 53 4.74 -19.64 4.76
C CYS A 53 5.99 -19.93 5.60
N LYS A 54 5.88 -19.88 6.94
CA LYS A 54 6.97 -20.24 7.86
C LYS A 54 7.45 -21.68 7.67
N ALA A 55 6.54 -22.65 7.53
CA ALA A 55 6.89 -24.05 7.33
C ALA A 55 7.60 -24.30 5.99
N ARG A 56 7.14 -23.65 4.91
CA ARG A 56 7.74 -23.73 3.57
C ARG A 56 9.12 -23.09 3.52
N VAL A 57 9.30 -21.88 4.08
CA VAL A 57 10.61 -21.24 4.19
C VAL A 57 11.57 -22.11 4.99
N ALA A 58 11.17 -22.61 6.17
CA ALA A 58 12.02 -23.50 6.98
C ALA A 58 12.41 -24.80 6.25
N LYS A 59 11.50 -25.38 5.46
CA LYS A 59 11.78 -26.55 4.60
C LYS A 59 12.81 -26.23 3.52
N ILE A 60 12.66 -25.10 2.83
CA ILE A 60 13.60 -24.61 1.80
C ILE A 60 14.97 -24.35 2.43
N SER A 61 15.03 -23.63 3.55
CA SER A 61 16.25 -23.35 4.32
C SER A 61 17.03 -24.60 4.74
N LYS A 62 16.31 -25.66 5.15
CA LYS A 62 16.90 -26.95 5.52
C LYS A 62 17.49 -27.67 4.30
N ASP A 63 16.74 -27.74 3.20
CA ASP A 63 17.21 -28.37 1.96
C ASP A 63 18.41 -27.63 1.35
N CYS A 64 18.37 -26.29 1.33
CA CYS A 64 19.44 -25.45 0.80
C CYS A 64 20.75 -25.66 1.57
N ARG A 65 20.71 -25.74 2.91
CA ARG A 65 21.89 -26.07 3.73
C ARG A 65 22.38 -27.50 3.54
N ALA A 66 21.46 -28.47 3.46
CA ALA A 66 21.84 -29.87 3.23
C ALA A 66 22.58 -30.09 1.89
N ASN A 67 22.27 -29.27 0.88
CA ASN A 67 22.88 -29.32 -0.45
C ASN A 67 23.92 -28.21 -0.71
N ASN A 68 24.32 -27.44 0.31
CA ASN A 68 25.25 -26.30 0.20
C ASN A 68 24.95 -25.33 -0.96
N ARG A 69 23.68 -24.87 -1.06
CA ARG A 69 23.20 -23.96 -2.12
C ARG A 69 22.40 -22.79 -1.54
N LYS A 70 22.36 -21.66 -2.27
CA LYS A 70 21.31 -20.65 -2.07
C LYS A 70 19.99 -21.14 -2.67
N PHE A 71 18.87 -20.59 -2.18
CA PHE A 71 17.57 -20.82 -2.80
C PHE A 71 17.51 -20.20 -4.20
N ARG A 72 16.79 -20.84 -5.12
CA ARG A 72 16.48 -20.30 -6.44
C ARG A 72 15.00 -20.54 -6.71
N ASP A 73 14.27 -19.47 -7.00
CA ASP A 73 12.85 -19.49 -7.26
C ASP A 73 12.60 -19.88 -8.72
N LEU A 74 12.51 -21.18 -9.00
CA LEU A 74 12.29 -21.69 -10.35
C LEU A 74 10.93 -21.29 -10.95
N GLU A 75 9.97 -20.83 -10.14
CA GLU A 75 8.71 -20.29 -10.63
C GLU A 75 8.87 -18.84 -11.13
N PHE A 76 9.85 -18.10 -10.61
CA PHE A 76 10.10 -16.69 -10.90
C PHE A 76 11.62 -16.45 -11.01
N ASP A 77 12.24 -17.12 -11.98
CA ASP A 77 13.70 -17.15 -12.18
C ASP A 77 14.15 -15.97 -13.04
N LEU A 78 14.62 -14.90 -12.38
CA LEU A 78 14.98 -13.63 -13.03
C LEU A 78 16.11 -13.75 -14.06
N GLU A 79 17.00 -14.75 -13.95
CA GLU A 79 18.20 -14.90 -14.78
C GLU A 79 18.03 -15.94 -15.90
N ASN A 80 17.22 -17.00 -15.70
CA ASN A 80 16.97 -18.02 -16.74
C ASN A 80 15.60 -17.92 -17.42
N ASP A 81 14.66 -17.13 -16.89
CA ASP A 81 13.27 -17.01 -17.37
C ASP A 81 12.85 -15.52 -17.40
N THR A 82 13.80 -14.65 -17.71
CA THR A 82 13.75 -13.18 -17.67
C THR A 82 12.49 -12.59 -18.30
N LEU A 83 12.17 -13.01 -19.54
CA LEU A 83 11.00 -12.50 -20.27
C LEU A 83 9.68 -12.76 -19.54
N ARG A 84 9.55 -13.89 -18.83
CA ARG A 84 8.36 -14.24 -18.05
C ARG A 84 8.30 -13.54 -16.70
N CYS A 85 9.44 -13.20 -16.12
CA CYS A 85 9.52 -12.39 -14.91
C CYS A 85 9.21 -10.91 -15.19
N LEU A 86 9.54 -10.42 -16.38
CA LEU A 86 9.32 -9.02 -16.77
C LEU A 86 7.96 -8.79 -17.43
N TYR A 87 7.49 -9.69 -18.30
CA TYR A 87 6.34 -9.44 -19.18
C TYR A 87 5.26 -10.52 -19.11
N GLY A 88 4.05 -10.17 -19.58
CA GLY A 88 2.90 -11.08 -19.70
C GLY A 88 2.93 -11.90 -20.99
N LEU A 89 1.76 -12.45 -21.35
CA LEU A 89 1.54 -13.18 -22.60
C LEU A 89 1.70 -12.32 -23.86
N VAL A 90 1.59 -10.99 -23.71
CA VAL A 90 1.74 -10.02 -24.80
C VAL A 90 2.96 -9.15 -24.50
N ILE A 91 3.87 -9.07 -25.48
CA ILE A 91 5.06 -8.22 -25.44
C ILE A 91 4.97 -7.28 -26.64
N THR A 92 5.05 -5.98 -26.42
CA THR A 92 5.00 -4.95 -27.47
C THR A 92 6.41 -4.59 -27.97
N SER A 93 6.48 -3.85 -29.09
CA SER A 93 7.75 -3.22 -29.53
C SER A 93 8.33 -2.32 -28.44
N ASP A 94 7.46 -1.53 -27.81
CA ASP A 94 7.83 -0.59 -26.76
C ASP A 94 8.38 -1.33 -25.53
N ASP A 95 7.85 -2.51 -25.20
CA ASP A 95 8.35 -3.35 -24.09
C ASP A 95 9.77 -3.86 -24.36
N MET A 96 10.07 -4.24 -25.62
CA MET A 96 11.40 -4.68 -26.06
C MET A 96 12.39 -3.51 -26.15
N GLU A 97 11.95 -2.35 -26.64
CA GLU A 97 12.79 -1.12 -26.70
C GLU A 97 13.03 -0.50 -25.30
N ARG A 98 12.19 -0.83 -24.31
CA ARG A 98 12.37 -0.48 -22.89
C ARG A 98 13.37 -1.36 -22.15
N GLU A 99 13.98 -2.38 -22.76
CA GLU A 99 14.98 -3.24 -22.09
C GLU A 99 16.16 -2.41 -21.54
N GLN A 100 16.11 -2.10 -20.24
CA GLN A 100 17.08 -1.27 -19.51
C GLN A 100 17.55 -1.90 -18.20
N HIS A 101 17.07 -3.11 -17.86
CA HIS A 101 17.79 -3.97 -16.93
C HIS A 101 18.98 -4.58 -17.67
N ALA A 102 20.13 -4.64 -17.01
CA ALA A 102 21.40 -5.01 -17.66
C ALA A 102 22.04 -6.26 -17.04
N ASP A 103 21.69 -6.61 -15.80
CA ASP A 103 22.18 -7.83 -15.15
C ASP A 103 21.22 -8.27 -14.02
N VAL A 104 21.41 -9.48 -13.51
CA VAL A 104 20.70 -10.05 -12.36
C VAL A 104 21.72 -10.48 -11.31
N ARG A 105 21.59 -9.99 -10.08
CA ARG A 105 22.58 -10.23 -9.02
C ARG A 105 21.90 -10.53 -7.69
N ARG A 106 22.56 -11.32 -6.84
CA ARG A 106 22.12 -11.58 -5.46
C ARG A 106 22.26 -10.32 -4.61
N VAL A 107 21.40 -10.15 -3.62
CA VAL A 107 21.53 -9.11 -2.58
C VAL A 107 22.96 -9.05 -2.00
N THR A 108 23.57 -10.21 -1.70
CA THR A 108 24.95 -10.31 -1.16
C THR A 108 26.06 -9.98 -2.16
N GLU A 109 25.73 -9.75 -3.44
CA GLU A 109 26.68 -9.35 -4.48
C GLU A 109 26.57 -7.85 -4.79
N ILE A 110 25.40 -7.26 -4.51
CA ILE A 110 25.09 -5.84 -4.68
C ILE A 110 25.54 -5.04 -3.44
N PHE A 111 25.36 -5.59 -2.23
CA PHE A 111 25.64 -4.92 -0.96
C PHE A 111 26.69 -5.68 -0.14
N GLU A 112 27.62 -4.95 0.51
CA GLU A 112 28.66 -5.56 1.36
C GLU A 112 28.10 -6.11 2.69
N ASN A 113 27.13 -5.41 3.30
CA ASN A 113 26.46 -5.85 4.53
C ASN A 113 24.91 -5.78 4.45
N PRO A 114 24.30 -6.79 3.80
CA PRO A 114 22.91 -7.17 3.85
C PRO A 114 22.04 -6.85 5.06
N GLN A 115 21.11 -5.90 5.06
CA GLN A 115 20.08 -5.85 6.10
C GLN A 115 18.68 -5.84 5.47
N PHE A 116 17.72 -6.57 6.06
CA PHE A 116 16.34 -6.50 5.57
C PHE A 116 15.69 -5.17 5.98
N PHE A 117 15.75 -4.84 7.27
CA PHE A 117 15.46 -3.52 7.82
C PHE A 117 16.71 -2.94 8.46
N SER A 118 16.96 -1.65 8.25
CA SER A 118 18.14 -0.91 8.72
C SER A 118 17.89 -0.24 10.09
N GLY A 119 17.16 -0.92 10.98
CA GLY A 119 16.83 -0.39 12.30
C GLY A 119 15.60 -1.06 12.91
N ASN A 120 14.67 -0.25 13.42
CA ASN A 120 13.50 -0.71 14.17
C ASN A 120 12.28 -1.12 13.31
N GLY A 121 12.40 -1.07 11.97
CA GLY A 121 11.30 -1.34 11.04
C GLY A 121 11.56 -0.76 9.67
N GLY A 122 10.60 -0.90 8.75
CA GLY A 122 10.62 -0.24 7.44
C GLY A 122 9.96 1.13 7.51
N THR A 123 10.57 2.15 6.92
CA THR A 123 10.08 3.54 6.97
C THR A 123 9.67 4.07 5.60
N SER A 124 8.91 5.17 5.57
CA SER A 124 8.49 5.78 4.31
C SER A 124 9.69 6.32 3.53
N SER A 125 10.68 6.90 4.23
CA SER A 125 11.97 7.34 3.69
C SER A 125 12.77 6.25 2.97
N ASP A 126 12.57 4.98 3.32
CA ASP A 126 13.23 3.89 2.61
C ASP A 126 12.59 3.66 1.24
N VAL A 127 11.30 3.96 1.04
CA VAL A 127 10.64 3.69 -0.23
C VAL A 127 11.08 4.70 -1.30
N ILE A 128 11.82 4.18 -2.29
CA ILE A 128 12.25 4.89 -3.50
C ILE A 128 11.97 4.02 -4.74
N GLN A 129 11.16 4.56 -5.66
CA GLN A 129 10.82 3.93 -6.94
C GLN A 129 12.04 3.80 -7.88
N GLY A 130 12.04 2.75 -8.70
CA GLY A 130 12.99 2.56 -9.79
C GLY A 130 12.45 2.99 -11.15
N SER A 131 12.87 2.29 -12.20
CA SER A 131 12.49 2.57 -13.60
C SER A 131 11.10 2.07 -14.01
N LEU A 132 10.31 1.50 -13.11
CA LEU A 132 8.97 0.93 -13.39
C LEU A 132 7.86 1.98 -13.20
N GLY A 133 6.76 1.84 -13.95
CA GLY A 133 5.59 2.73 -13.89
C GLY A 133 4.61 2.44 -12.75
N ASP A 134 5.09 2.02 -11.59
CA ASP A 134 4.30 1.44 -10.49
C ASP A 134 4.21 2.33 -9.24
N CYS A 135 4.35 3.65 -9.40
CA CYS A 135 4.26 4.67 -8.34
C CYS A 135 3.11 4.49 -7.34
N TRP A 136 1.97 3.97 -7.80
CA TRP A 136 0.81 3.65 -6.96
C TRP A 136 1.14 2.60 -5.88
N PHE A 137 1.94 1.58 -6.19
CA PHE A 137 2.35 0.54 -5.26
C PHE A 137 3.44 1.04 -4.32
N LEU A 138 4.43 1.80 -4.80
CA LEU A 138 5.42 2.42 -3.92
C LEU A 138 4.79 3.47 -3.00
N SER A 139 3.83 4.25 -3.49
CA SER A 139 3.03 5.11 -2.62
C SER A 139 2.19 4.31 -1.63
N ALA A 140 1.70 3.12 -1.99
CA ALA A 140 1.02 2.24 -1.04
C ALA A 140 1.99 1.74 0.05
N LEU A 141 3.21 1.30 -0.30
CA LEU A 141 4.26 0.91 0.64
C LEU A 141 4.64 2.07 1.58
N ALA A 142 4.83 3.27 1.04
CA ALA A 142 5.12 4.46 1.84
C ALA A 142 3.95 4.80 2.79
N THR A 143 2.71 4.74 2.33
CA THR A 143 1.52 4.93 3.19
C THR A 143 1.38 3.84 4.27
N VAL A 144 1.61 2.55 4.00
CA VAL A 144 1.54 1.53 5.07
C VAL A 144 2.71 1.62 6.05
N SER A 145 3.86 2.15 5.64
CA SER A 145 5.01 2.37 6.51
C SER A 145 4.85 3.51 7.51
N SER A 146 3.91 4.44 7.30
CA SER A 146 3.57 5.43 8.33
C SER A 146 2.71 4.86 9.47
N ALA A 147 2.12 3.68 9.29
CA ALA A 147 1.41 2.95 10.35
C ALA A 147 2.38 2.08 11.17
N PRO A 148 2.63 2.38 12.46
CA PRO A 148 3.69 1.71 13.21
C PRO A 148 3.45 0.20 13.40
N GLY A 149 4.41 -0.63 12.97
CA GLY A 149 4.35 -2.09 13.16
C GLY A 149 3.52 -2.84 12.12
N LEU A 150 3.23 -2.21 10.97
CA LEU A 150 2.45 -2.80 9.87
C LEU A 150 3.34 -3.46 8.81
N VAL A 151 4.42 -2.80 8.37
CA VAL A 151 5.36 -3.29 7.34
C VAL A 151 6.06 -4.58 7.77
N GLU A 152 6.36 -4.71 9.05
CA GLU A 152 7.03 -5.87 9.65
C GLU A 152 6.16 -7.14 9.58
N ARG A 153 4.87 -7.01 9.26
CA ARG A 153 3.92 -8.12 9.16
C ARG A 153 3.87 -8.75 7.76
N PHE A 154 4.35 -8.07 6.71
CA PHE A 154 4.27 -8.59 5.35
C PHE A 154 5.30 -9.71 5.10
N CYS A 155 6.54 -9.56 5.60
CA CYS A 155 7.58 -10.58 5.50
C CYS A 155 7.60 -11.46 6.76
N VAL A 156 6.90 -12.60 6.71
CA VAL A 156 6.57 -13.42 7.89
C VAL A 156 7.62 -14.49 8.20
N ALA A 157 8.50 -14.79 7.25
CA ALA A 157 9.60 -15.73 7.39
C ALA A 157 10.72 -15.37 6.40
N ARG A 158 11.97 -15.47 6.82
CA ARG A 158 13.13 -15.26 5.94
C ARG A 158 14.38 -15.96 6.46
N ASP A 159 15.32 -16.15 5.56
CA ASP A 159 16.64 -16.71 5.82
C ASP A 159 17.64 -16.07 4.83
N GLU A 160 18.25 -14.99 5.27
CA GLU A 160 19.09 -14.12 4.46
C GLU A 160 20.38 -14.82 3.98
N GLN A 161 20.85 -15.83 4.72
CA GLN A 161 22.03 -16.62 4.34
C GLN A 161 21.72 -17.55 3.15
N VAL A 162 20.55 -18.21 3.17
CA VAL A 162 20.07 -19.01 2.04
C VAL A 162 19.53 -18.14 0.91
N GLY A 163 19.12 -16.90 1.21
CA GLY A 163 18.49 -16.01 0.26
C GLY A 163 17.07 -16.44 -0.06
N VAL A 164 16.25 -16.74 0.95
CA VAL A 164 14.82 -17.07 0.80
C VAL A 164 13.97 -16.18 1.70
N TYR A 165 12.89 -15.62 1.14
CA TYR A 165 11.98 -14.70 1.82
C TYR A 165 10.54 -15.09 1.54
N GLY A 166 9.72 -15.14 2.59
CA GLY A 166 8.31 -15.50 2.56
C GLY A 166 7.44 -14.32 2.96
N PHE A 167 6.62 -13.88 2.02
CA PHE A 167 5.68 -12.78 2.16
C PHE A 167 4.23 -13.28 2.20
N ILE A 168 3.35 -12.45 2.75
CA ILE A 168 1.89 -12.60 2.67
C ILE A 168 1.28 -11.36 2.02
N PHE A 169 0.27 -11.58 1.19
CA PHE A 169 -0.56 -10.54 0.58
C PHE A 169 -2.02 -10.97 0.64
N PHE A 170 -2.95 -10.02 0.61
CA PHE A 170 -4.38 -10.29 0.48
C PHE A 170 -4.77 -10.19 -1.00
N ARG A 171 -5.43 -11.20 -1.55
CA ARG A 171 -5.96 -11.17 -2.92
C ARG A 171 -7.28 -11.93 -2.99
N ASP A 172 -8.27 -11.35 -3.66
CA ASP A 172 -9.58 -11.98 -3.90
C ASP A 172 -10.20 -12.65 -2.65
N THR A 173 -10.25 -11.94 -1.51
CA THR A 173 -10.76 -12.44 -0.19
C THR A 173 -9.87 -13.40 0.60
N ALA A 174 -8.67 -13.75 0.15
CA ALA A 174 -7.78 -14.70 0.82
C ALA A 174 -6.35 -14.18 1.03
N TRP A 175 -5.69 -14.69 2.08
CA TRP A 175 -4.26 -14.44 2.33
C TRP A 175 -3.38 -15.42 1.53
N VAL A 176 -2.64 -14.88 0.56
CA VAL A 176 -1.77 -15.61 -0.37
C VAL A 176 -0.32 -15.56 0.11
N THR A 177 0.31 -16.73 0.19
CA THR A 177 1.75 -16.86 0.50
C THR A 177 2.59 -16.76 -0.76
N VAL A 178 3.57 -15.85 -0.77
CA VAL A 178 4.54 -15.70 -1.86
C VAL A 178 5.95 -15.88 -1.33
N ILE A 179 6.69 -16.85 -1.89
CA ILE A 179 8.09 -17.11 -1.53
C ILE A 179 8.96 -16.77 -2.73
N ILE A 180 10.04 -16.01 -2.49
CA ILE A 180 11.02 -15.55 -3.48
C ILE A 180 12.46 -15.82 -3.01
N ASP A 181 13.41 -15.75 -3.95
CA ASP A 181 14.84 -15.66 -3.65
C ASP A 181 15.39 -14.21 -3.61
N ASP A 182 16.67 -14.05 -3.28
CA ASP A 182 17.37 -12.76 -3.16
C ASP A 182 18.03 -12.22 -4.45
N MET A 183 17.67 -12.73 -5.64
CA MET A 183 18.13 -12.14 -6.91
C MET A 183 17.32 -10.89 -7.30
N LEU A 184 17.99 -9.85 -7.78
CA LEU A 184 17.38 -8.57 -8.18
C LEU A 184 17.95 -8.10 -9.53
N TYR A 185 17.12 -7.40 -10.31
CA TYR A 185 17.54 -6.74 -11.54
C TYR A 185 18.36 -5.49 -11.25
N THR A 186 19.49 -5.33 -11.96
CA THR A 186 20.35 -4.15 -11.89
C THR A 186 20.42 -3.44 -13.23
N ALA A 187 20.43 -2.11 -13.22
CA ALA A 187 20.53 -1.25 -14.40
C ALA A 187 21.95 -1.13 -14.98
N VAL A 188 22.93 -1.77 -14.33
CA VAL A 188 24.37 -1.59 -14.62
C VAL A 188 24.94 -2.88 -15.22
N PRO A 189 25.45 -2.86 -16.46
CA PRO A 189 25.87 -4.05 -17.20
C PRO A 189 27.12 -4.73 -16.62
N LYS A 190 27.49 -5.88 -17.16
CA LYS A 190 28.79 -6.51 -16.92
C LYS A 190 29.90 -5.69 -17.58
N TRP A 191 31.11 -5.76 -17.03
CA TRP A 191 32.29 -5.09 -17.60
C TRP A 191 32.53 -5.47 -19.06
N GLU A 192 32.29 -6.74 -19.37
CA GLU A 192 32.42 -7.35 -20.70
C GLU A 192 31.42 -6.80 -21.73
N GLU A 193 30.30 -6.23 -21.29
CA GLU A 193 29.24 -5.67 -22.13
C GLU A 193 29.44 -4.15 -22.37
N LEU A 194 30.35 -3.51 -21.64
CA LEU A 194 30.72 -2.12 -21.85
C LEU A 194 31.44 -1.89 -23.19
N LYS A 195 31.19 -0.74 -23.81
CA LYS A 195 31.97 -0.27 -24.95
C LYS A 195 33.41 0.03 -24.51
N SER A 196 34.36 -0.08 -25.44
CA SER A 196 35.77 0.24 -25.18
C SER A 196 35.99 1.66 -24.65
N THR A 197 35.16 2.62 -25.06
CA THR A 197 35.17 4.01 -24.54
C THR A 197 34.68 4.10 -23.09
N GLU A 198 33.74 3.26 -22.68
CA GLU A 198 33.22 3.21 -21.31
C GLU A 198 34.22 2.51 -20.38
N GLN A 199 34.85 1.42 -20.84
CA GLN A 199 35.97 0.77 -20.14
C GLN A 199 37.18 1.71 -19.92
N GLN A 200 37.43 2.63 -20.87
CA GLN A 200 38.49 3.64 -20.75
C GLN A 200 38.22 4.69 -19.66
N LEU A 201 36.95 4.97 -19.30
CA LEU A 201 36.62 5.86 -18.17
C LEU A 201 37.11 5.30 -16.83
N TYR A 202 37.25 3.97 -16.74
CA TYR A 202 37.80 3.25 -15.61
C TYR A 202 39.26 2.82 -15.86
N HIS A 203 39.94 3.38 -16.85
CA HIS A 203 41.32 3.05 -17.24
C HIS A 203 41.57 1.55 -17.56
N GLY A 204 40.53 0.80 -17.91
CA GLY A 204 40.61 -0.65 -18.08
C GLY A 204 40.53 -1.47 -16.79
N ASP A 205 40.32 -0.82 -15.64
CA ASP A 205 40.19 -1.47 -14.33
C ASP A 205 38.75 -1.97 -14.08
N LYS A 206 38.56 -3.27 -14.33
CA LYS A 206 37.31 -4.00 -14.07
C LYS A 206 36.91 -4.00 -12.59
N ASP A 207 37.86 -4.03 -11.66
CA ASP A 207 37.56 -4.14 -10.23
C ASP A 207 37.13 -2.77 -9.67
N ALA A 208 37.77 -1.68 -10.12
CA ALA A 208 37.30 -0.32 -9.86
C ALA A 208 35.87 -0.09 -10.40
N TYR A 209 35.57 -0.56 -11.61
CA TYR A 209 34.21 -0.50 -12.18
C TYR A 209 33.20 -1.30 -11.33
N ASN A 210 33.49 -2.56 -11.04
CA ASN A 210 32.60 -3.42 -10.25
C ASN A 210 32.32 -2.83 -8.86
N LYS A 211 33.33 -2.26 -8.21
CA LYS A 211 33.20 -1.63 -6.87
C LYS A 211 32.44 -0.30 -6.90
N SER A 212 32.63 0.51 -7.94
CA SER A 212 32.07 1.86 -8.01
C SER A 212 30.66 1.92 -8.60
N ALA A 213 30.39 1.15 -9.65
CA ALA A 213 29.17 1.25 -10.44
C ALA A 213 28.14 0.15 -10.15
N ARG A 214 28.59 -1.07 -9.82
CA ARG A 214 27.72 -2.25 -9.67
C ARG A 214 27.37 -2.58 -8.21
N GLN A 215 27.78 -1.75 -7.26
CA GLN A 215 27.45 -1.90 -5.84
C GLN A 215 26.43 -0.86 -5.36
N GLY A 216 25.67 -1.24 -4.32
CA GLY A 216 24.69 -0.38 -3.66
C GLY A 216 23.38 -0.18 -4.43
N GLY A 217 22.40 0.42 -3.74
CA GLY A 217 21.02 0.53 -4.23
C GLY A 217 20.86 1.38 -5.50
N LYS A 218 21.83 2.23 -5.83
CA LYS A 218 21.84 2.99 -7.10
C LYS A 218 22.03 2.12 -8.34
N SER A 219 22.51 0.88 -8.17
CA SER A 219 22.64 -0.09 -9.26
C SER A 219 21.36 -0.87 -9.55
N LEU A 220 20.37 -0.85 -8.64
CA LEU A 220 19.08 -1.54 -8.83
C LEU A 220 18.27 -0.87 -9.95
N TYR A 221 17.58 -1.69 -10.76
CA TYR A 221 16.74 -1.21 -11.86
C TYR A 221 15.32 -0.83 -11.39
N PHE A 222 14.73 -1.66 -10.53
CA PHE A 222 13.43 -1.41 -9.92
C PHE A 222 13.59 -0.73 -8.55
N ALA A 223 12.58 -0.77 -7.68
CA ALA A 223 12.60 -0.03 -6.42
C ALA A 223 13.78 -0.42 -5.51
N LYS A 224 14.16 0.52 -4.64
CA LYS A 224 15.34 0.43 -3.76
C LYS A 224 15.02 1.04 -2.40
N SER A 225 15.74 0.60 -1.38
CA SER A 225 15.74 1.32 -0.10
C SER A 225 16.54 2.62 -0.22
N GLY A 226 16.05 3.70 0.39
CA GLY A 226 16.80 4.94 0.61
C GLY A 226 18.01 4.74 1.52
N THR A 227 17.89 3.88 2.53
CA THR A 227 19.01 3.52 3.41
C THR A 227 19.95 2.50 2.74
N ALA A 228 21.24 2.82 2.72
CA ALA A 228 22.26 1.98 2.06
C ALA A 228 22.42 0.61 2.75
N GLY A 229 22.35 -0.47 1.97
CA GLY A 229 22.44 -1.85 2.47
C GLY A 229 21.11 -2.44 2.94
N GLU A 230 20.05 -1.63 2.99
CA GLU A 230 18.70 -2.11 3.27
C GLU A 230 18.03 -2.71 2.02
N THR A 231 17.17 -3.72 2.20
CA THR A 231 16.70 -4.59 1.11
C THR A 231 15.20 -4.93 1.12
N TRP A 232 14.41 -4.51 2.12
CA TRP A 232 12.99 -4.88 2.16
C TRP A 232 12.18 -4.34 0.97
N VAL A 233 12.45 -3.10 0.52
CA VAL A 233 11.75 -2.45 -0.61
C VAL A 233 11.89 -3.24 -1.92
N PRO A 234 13.11 -3.52 -2.45
CA PRO A 234 13.25 -4.32 -3.67
C PRO A 234 12.70 -5.74 -3.53
N LEU A 235 12.79 -6.34 -2.34
CA LEU A 235 12.30 -7.71 -2.11
C LEU A 235 10.77 -7.78 -2.04
N ILE A 236 10.08 -6.80 -1.44
CA ILE A 236 8.61 -6.81 -1.40
C ILE A 236 8.01 -6.44 -2.76
N GLU A 237 8.63 -5.53 -3.52
CA GLU A 237 8.25 -5.24 -4.91
C GLU A 237 8.42 -6.48 -5.80
N LYS A 238 9.54 -7.20 -5.70
CA LYS A 238 9.72 -8.50 -6.37
C LYS A 238 8.66 -9.52 -5.97
N ALA A 239 8.32 -9.62 -4.68
CA ALA A 239 7.28 -10.54 -4.22
C ALA A 239 5.89 -10.14 -4.77
N TYR A 240 5.62 -8.85 -4.92
CA TYR A 240 4.38 -8.33 -5.50
C TYR A 240 4.33 -8.51 -7.03
N ALA A 241 5.46 -8.36 -7.73
CA ALA A 241 5.60 -8.75 -9.13
C ALA A 241 5.33 -10.25 -9.32
N LYS A 242 5.89 -11.11 -8.45
CA LYS A 242 5.56 -12.55 -8.46
C LYS A 242 4.08 -12.83 -8.15
N LEU A 243 3.48 -12.11 -7.20
CA LEU A 243 2.05 -12.22 -6.88
C LEU A 243 1.18 -11.95 -8.12
N HIS A 244 1.50 -10.90 -8.88
CA HIS A 244 0.78 -10.47 -10.09
C HIS A 244 1.24 -11.15 -11.39
N GLY A 245 2.34 -11.89 -11.32
CA GLY A 245 2.85 -12.80 -12.34
C GLY A 245 4.09 -12.33 -13.10
N ASN A 246 4.37 -11.02 -13.11
CA ASN A 246 5.54 -10.37 -13.71
C ASN A 246 5.61 -8.89 -13.25
N TYR A 247 6.70 -8.19 -13.60
CA TYR A 247 6.88 -6.76 -13.28
C TYR A 247 6.00 -5.82 -14.13
N SER A 248 5.81 -6.04 -15.43
CA SER A 248 5.02 -5.12 -16.28
C SER A 248 3.54 -5.04 -15.88
N HIS A 249 3.02 -6.08 -15.22
CA HIS A 249 1.69 -6.08 -14.59
C HIS A 249 1.57 -5.05 -13.47
N LEU A 250 2.67 -4.58 -12.87
CA LEU A 250 2.65 -3.50 -11.89
C LEU A 250 2.56 -2.11 -12.51
N GLU A 251 2.82 -1.93 -13.82
CA GLU A 251 2.66 -0.63 -14.48
C GLU A 251 1.21 -0.12 -14.40
N GLY A 252 1.02 1.07 -13.82
CA GLY A 252 -0.26 1.76 -13.69
C GLY A 252 -1.22 1.13 -12.68
N GLY A 253 -1.77 1.93 -11.77
CA GLY A 253 -2.71 1.46 -10.75
C GLY A 253 -3.17 2.59 -9.82
N VAL A 254 -3.87 2.21 -8.75
CA VAL A 254 -4.41 3.15 -7.76
C VAL A 254 -3.85 2.79 -6.38
N THR A 255 -3.35 3.78 -5.63
CA THR A 255 -2.67 3.57 -4.33
C THR A 255 -3.47 2.67 -3.40
N CYS A 256 -4.79 2.89 -3.36
CA CYS A 256 -5.67 2.15 -2.48
C CYS A 256 -5.73 0.64 -2.78
N GLU A 257 -5.61 0.22 -4.05
CA GLU A 257 -5.53 -1.19 -4.41
C GLU A 257 -4.27 -1.85 -3.82
N GLY A 258 -3.13 -1.14 -3.85
CA GLY A 258 -1.89 -1.61 -3.24
C GLY A 258 -2.01 -1.73 -1.72
N ILE A 259 -2.69 -0.79 -1.06
CA ILE A 259 -2.93 -0.85 0.39
C ILE A 259 -3.86 -2.03 0.73
N GLN A 260 -4.89 -2.31 -0.07
CA GLN A 260 -5.72 -3.53 0.09
C GLN A 260 -4.86 -4.79 0.01
N ASP A 261 -4.01 -4.92 -1.01
CA ASP A 261 -3.22 -6.14 -1.23
C ASP A 261 -2.19 -6.38 -0.13
N LEU A 262 -1.71 -5.30 0.50
CA LEU A 262 -0.80 -5.37 1.64
C LEU A 262 -1.53 -5.69 2.95
N THR A 263 -2.76 -5.22 3.14
CA THR A 263 -3.40 -5.16 4.48
C THR A 263 -4.70 -5.97 4.65
N GLY A 264 -5.37 -6.32 3.55
CA GLY A 264 -6.78 -6.76 3.59
C GLY A 264 -7.77 -5.65 3.99
N GLY A 265 -7.35 -4.39 3.93
CA GLY A 265 -8.22 -3.23 4.13
C GLY A 265 -9.29 -3.07 3.04
N VAL A 266 -10.16 -2.09 3.21
CA VAL A 266 -11.25 -1.78 2.25
C VAL A 266 -11.15 -0.31 1.83
N SER A 267 -11.28 -0.04 0.53
CA SER A 267 -10.83 1.22 -0.05
C SER A 267 -11.90 2.00 -0.79
N THR A 268 -11.89 3.32 -0.64
CA THR A 268 -12.69 4.26 -1.42
C THR A 268 -11.74 5.13 -2.23
N MET A 269 -12.01 5.29 -3.52
CA MET A 269 -11.53 6.45 -4.26
C MET A 269 -12.58 7.55 -4.15
N LEU A 270 -12.25 8.66 -3.50
CA LEU A 270 -13.08 9.85 -3.41
C LEU A 270 -12.57 10.91 -4.40
N GLN A 271 -13.47 11.57 -5.12
CA GLN A 271 -13.12 12.82 -5.79
C GLN A 271 -13.21 13.96 -4.78
N ARG A 272 -12.18 14.80 -4.71
CA ARG A 272 -12.16 15.98 -3.82
C ARG A 272 -13.31 16.95 -4.14
N LYS A 273 -13.87 16.92 -5.36
CA LYS A 273 -15.08 17.65 -5.78
C LYS A 273 -16.37 17.22 -5.09
N ASP A 274 -16.40 16.00 -4.55
CA ASP A 274 -17.61 15.41 -3.99
C ASP A 274 -17.60 15.49 -2.44
N ILE A 275 -16.55 16.08 -1.85
CA ILE A 275 -16.49 16.41 -0.42
C ILE A 275 -17.39 17.63 -0.16
N LEU A 276 -18.56 17.37 0.42
CA LEU A 276 -19.55 18.40 0.76
C LEU A 276 -19.08 19.35 1.87
N ASP A 277 -18.45 18.81 2.91
CA ASP A 277 -17.98 19.55 4.08
C ASP A 277 -16.52 19.17 4.36
N THR A 278 -15.62 20.10 4.07
CA THR A 278 -14.17 19.92 4.19
C THR A 278 -13.69 20.00 5.65
N ASP A 279 -14.43 20.70 6.53
CA ASP A 279 -14.13 20.72 7.97
C ASP A 279 -14.52 19.39 8.61
N ARG A 280 -15.70 18.86 8.27
CA ARG A 280 -16.14 17.54 8.70
C ARG A 280 -15.23 16.43 8.18
N PHE A 281 -14.83 16.48 6.91
CA PHE A 281 -13.87 15.52 6.35
C PHE A 281 -12.51 15.54 7.09
N TRP A 282 -12.01 16.72 7.46
CA TRP A 282 -10.81 16.80 8.29
C TRP A 282 -11.02 16.12 9.64
N ASN A 283 -12.08 16.50 10.36
CA ASN A 283 -12.31 16.10 11.75
C ASN A 283 -12.73 14.64 11.93
N GLU A 284 -13.51 14.07 11.01
CA GLU A 284 -14.07 12.70 11.10
C GLU A 284 -13.30 11.65 10.30
N GLU A 285 -12.50 12.06 9.30
CA GLU A 285 -11.78 11.15 8.40
C GLU A 285 -10.25 11.32 8.47
N LEU A 286 -9.70 12.49 8.09
CA LEU A 286 -8.23 12.66 7.96
C LEU A 286 -7.48 12.55 9.29
N THR A 287 -8.05 13.04 10.39
CA THR A 287 -7.49 12.91 11.76
C THR A 287 -7.28 11.46 12.22
N ARG A 288 -7.82 10.47 11.50
CA ARG A 288 -7.70 9.03 11.80
C ARG A 288 -6.62 8.32 10.98
N VAL A 289 -5.82 9.06 10.21
CA VAL A 289 -4.64 8.52 9.52
C VAL A 289 -3.72 7.81 10.52
N ASN A 290 -3.28 6.60 10.18
CA ASN A 290 -2.52 5.69 11.05
C ASN A 290 -3.22 5.25 12.36
N ILE A 291 -4.51 5.55 12.54
CA ILE A 291 -5.34 5.01 13.63
C ILE A 291 -6.14 3.80 13.11
N ASP A 292 -7.17 4.06 12.30
CA ASP A 292 -8.03 3.01 11.70
C ASP A 292 -8.10 3.09 10.17
N ARG A 293 -7.37 4.03 9.56
CA ARG A 293 -7.34 4.23 8.12
C ARG A 293 -6.05 4.84 7.61
N LEU A 294 -5.84 4.69 6.31
CA LEU A 294 -4.68 5.15 5.56
C LEU A 294 -5.15 5.99 4.36
N PHE A 295 -4.32 6.93 3.94
CA PHE A 295 -4.65 7.85 2.86
C PHE A 295 -3.54 7.94 1.79
N GLY A 296 -3.96 8.02 0.53
CA GLY A 296 -3.15 8.44 -0.60
C GLY A 296 -3.87 9.55 -1.36
N CYS A 297 -3.18 10.20 -2.29
CA CYS A 297 -3.79 11.20 -3.16
C CYS A 297 -3.08 11.31 -4.50
N SER A 298 -3.81 11.75 -5.51
CA SER A 298 -3.29 11.97 -6.87
C SER A 298 -4.12 13.02 -7.60
N PHE A 299 -3.66 13.39 -8.80
CA PHE A 299 -4.46 14.15 -9.75
C PHE A 299 -4.13 13.70 -11.18
N SER A 300 -5.08 13.86 -12.10
CA SER A 300 -4.95 13.41 -13.48
C SER A 300 -3.75 14.04 -14.19
N GLN A 301 -3.18 13.31 -15.16
CA GLN A 301 -2.12 13.82 -16.03
C GLN A 301 -2.50 15.17 -16.64
N LEU A 302 -1.65 16.18 -16.44
CA LEU A 302 -1.86 17.50 -17.03
C LEU A 302 -1.67 17.48 -18.55
N SER A 303 -2.55 18.17 -19.26
CA SER A 303 -2.50 18.24 -20.73
C SER A 303 -1.34 19.10 -21.21
N ARG A 304 -0.47 18.48 -22.03
CA ARG A 304 0.69 19.11 -22.70
C ARG A 304 0.29 20.01 -23.87
N ALA A 305 -0.94 19.87 -24.38
CA ALA A 305 -1.37 20.39 -25.68
C ALA A 305 -1.33 21.92 -25.83
N ARG A 306 -1.39 22.67 -24.72
CA ARG A 306 -1.31 24.15 -24.73
C ARG A 306 0.09 24.69 -24.42
N SER A 307 0.81 24.06 -23.49
CA SER A 307 2.08 24.59 -22.98
C SER A 307 3.30 24.09 -23.75
N GLY A 308 3.21 22.94 -24.43
CA GLY A 308 4.35 22.25 -25.04
C GLY A 308 5.38 21.70 -24.04
N VAL A 309 5.18 21.91 -22.74
CA VAL A 309 6.05 21.39 -21.68
C VAL A 309 5.89 19.87 -21.60
N SER A 310 7.01 19.14 -21.54
CA SER A 310 7.01 17.68 -21.49
C SER A 310 6.37 17.15 -20.21
N ASN A 311 6.76 17.62 -19.03
CA ASN A 311 6.13 17.26 -17.76
C ASN A 311 5.74 18.53 -16.99
N PRO A 312 4.56 19.13 -17.29
CA PRO A 312 4.08 20.29 -16.55
C PRO A 312 3.74 19.90 -15.11
N LEU A 313 4.09 20.75 -14.15
CA LEU A 313 3.96 20.51 -12.71
C LEU A 313 3.00 21.51 -12.06
N VAL A 314 2.33 21.09 -10.99
CA VAL A 314 1.59 21.97 -10.08
C VAL A 314 2.47 22.25 -8.87
N GLN A 315 3.26 23.33 -8.92
CA GLN A 315 4.16 23.74 -7.82
C GLN A 315 5.02 22.55 -7.32
N GLY A 316 5.75 21.92 -8.25
CA GLY A 316 6.58 20.73 -8.00
C GLY A 316 5.84 19.39 -8.12
N LEU A 317 4.51 19.37 -7.96
CA LEU A 317 3.74 18.12 -8.01
C LEU A 317 3.54 17.61 -9.44
N PHE A 318 3.68 16.29 -9.63
CA PHE A 318 3.51 15.58 -10.89
C PHE A 318 2.07 15.09 -11.06
N GLY A 319 1.45 15.42 -12.20
CA GLY A 319 0.14 14.84 -12.57
C GLY A 319 0.29 13.45 -13.16
N GLY A 320 -0.69 12.58 -12.92
CA GLY A 320 -0.62 11.16 -13.28
C GLY A 320 0.22 10.31 -12.32
N HIS A 321 0.56 10.87 -11.15
CA HIS A 321 1.45 10.28 -10.16
C HIS A 321 0.76 10.11 -8.80
N ALA A 322 1.20 9.12 -8.02
CA ALA A 322 0.63 8.79 -6.71
C ALA A 322 1.47 9.36 -5.57
N TYR A 323 0.80 9.94 -4.58
CA TYR A 323 1.42 10.51 -3.38
C TYR A 323 0.82 9.89 -2.12
N SER A 324 1.66 9.68 -1.11
CA SER A 324 1.28 9.16 0.20
C SER A 324 0.87 10.29 1.13
N VAL A 325 -0.17 10.11 1.95
CA VAL A 325 -0.43 10.98 3.11
C VAL A 325 0.09 10.26 4.34
N LEU A 326 1.28 10.65 4.81
CA LEU A 326 1.96 9.95 5.91
C LEU A 326 1.34 10.29 7.27
N ARG A 327 0.87 11.53 7.47
CA ARG A 327 0.23 12.00 8.71
C ARG A 327 -0.42 13.37 8.52
N VAL A 328 -1.29 13.72 9.45
CA VAL A 328 -1.87 15.07 9.56
C VAL A 328 -1.61 15.65 10.94
N VAL A 329 -1.43 16.97 11.02
CA VAL A 329 -1.18 17.71 12.26
C VAL A 329 -2.05 18.97 12.29
N THR A 330 -2.62 19.28 13.46
CA THR A 330 -3.20 20.61 13.73
C THR A 330 -2.28 21.34 14.69
N CYS A 331 -1.63 22.42 14.24
CA CYS A 331 -0.68 23.20 15.03
C CYS A 331 -1.08 24.68 14.93
N HIS A 332 -1.23 25.36 16.08
CA HIS A 332 -1.56 26.79 16.16
C HIS A 332 -2.74 27.25 15.26
N GLY A 333 -3.80 26.44 15.18
CA GLY A 333 -4.99 26.72 14.39
C GLY A 333 -4.86 26.46 12.89
N LYS A 334 -3.66 26.09 12.40
CA LYS A 334 -3.43 25.59 11.05
C LYS A 334 -3.50 24.08 10.99
N ARG A 335 -3.86 23.57 9.81
CA ARG A 335 -4.03 22.16 9.49
C ARG A 335 -3.04 21.78 8.40
N PHE A 336 -2.19 20.81 8.68
CA PHE A 336 -1.08 20.42 7.83
C PHE A 336 -1.13 18.94 7.51
N LEU A 337 -0.81 18.62 6.26
CA LEU A 337 -0.55 17.26 5.82
C LEU A 337 0.94 17.14 5.56
N ILE A 338 1.51 16.00 5.97
CA ILE A 338 2.86 15.62 5.57
C ILE A 338 2.70 14.46 4.61
N LEU A 339 3.19 14.68 3.39
CA LEU A 339 3.02 13.81 2.24
C LEU A 339 4.37 13.23 1.80
N ARG A 340 4.33 12.24 0.91
CA ARG A 340 5.53 11.72 0.27
C ARG A 340 5.34 11.45 -1.22
N ASN A 341 6.33 11.89 -2.00
CA ASN A 341 6.59 11.42 -3.36
C ASN A 341 7.36 10.08 -3.29
N PRO A 342 6.85 8.97 -3.84
CA PRO A 342 7.56 7.68 -3.83
C PRO A 342 8.84 7.65 -4.67
N TRP A 343 9.17 8.71 -5.43
CA TRP A 343 10.46 8.86 -6.12
C TRP A 343 11.63 9.18 -5.18
N GLY A 344 11.36 9.56 -3.93
CA GLY A 344 12.42 9.95 -2.98
C GLY A 344 13.07 11.30 -3.30
N GLU A 345 12.45 12.08 -4.18
CA GLU A 345 12.83 13.43 -4.62
C GLU A 345 11.60 14.12 -5.23
N GLY A 346 11.67 15.42 -5.52
CA GLY A 346 10.68 16.12 -6.34
C GLY A 346 9.44 16.53 -5.53
N GLU A 347 9.59 17.60 -4.77
CA GLU A 347 8.69 18.02 -3.72
C GLU A 347 7.82 19.24 -4.04
N TRP A 348 6.86 19.52 -3.17
CA TRP A 348 6.04 20.73 -3.21
C TRP A 348 6.88 22.01 -3.10
N THR A 349 6.68 22.94 -4.04
CA THR A 349 7.37 24.24 -4.10
C THR A 349 6.45 25.41 -3.74
N GLY A 350 5.31 25.15 -3.11
CA GLY A 350 4.35 26.17 -2.68
C GLY A 350 4.57 26.62 -1.24
N ARG A 351 3.50 27.06 -0.56
CA ARG A 351 3.57 27.50 0.85
C ARG A 351 3.92 26.32 1.76
N TRP A 352 4.82 26.53 2.71
CA TRP A 352 5.36 25.48 3.61
C TRP A 352 6.31 24.46 2.95
N SER A 353 6.70 24.69 1.70
CA SER A 353 7.91 24.06 1.13
C SER A 353 9.17 24.41 1.93
N ASP A 354 10.25 23.68 1.75
CA ASP A 354 11.48 23.86 2.53
C ASP A 354 12.11 25.26 2.41
N GLY A 355 12.04 25.86 1.22
CA GLY A 355 12.50 27.22 0.96
C GLY A 355 11.45 28.32 1.25
N SER A 356 10.30 27.97 1.83
CA SER A 356 9.14 28.87 1.93
C SER A 356 9.33 29.96 3.00
N LYS A 357 8.99 31.20 2.65
CA LYS A 357 9.02 32.37 3.56
C LYS A 357 8.11 32.25 4.80
N GLU A 358 7.18 31.30 4.77
CA GLU A 358 6.24 30.95 5.83
C GLU A 358 6.95 30.38 7.08
N TRP A 359 8.18 29.85 6.92
CA TRP A 359 9.05 29.40 8.00
C TRP A 359 9.65 30.57 8.79
N THR A 360 8.82 31.25 9.58
CA THR A 360 9.30 32.21 10.58
C THR A 360 9.93 31.48 11.77
N GLN A 361 10.72 32.20 12.59
CA GLN A 361 11.29 31.68 13.85
C GLN A 361 10.24 30.97 14.71
N GLU A 362 9.02 31.51 14.77
CA GLU A 362 7.89 30.98 15.52
C GLU A 362 7.44 29.59 15.01
N TRP A 363 7.60 29.31 13.72
CA TRP A 363 7.26 28.01 13.11
C TRP A 363 8.44 27.03 13.15
N LEU A 364 9.68 27.54 13.02
CA LEU A 364 10.90 26.73 13.20
C LEU A 364 10.97 26.13 14.62
N GLU A 365 10.59 26.90 15.64
CA GLU A 365 10.50 26.42 17.03
C GLU A 365 9.44 25.31 17.24
N ARG A 366 8.51 25.14 16.29
CA ARG A 366 7.43 24.13 16.32
C ARG A 366 7.65 22.95 15.38
N LEU A 367 8.77 22.89 14.66
CA LEU A 367 9.14 21.70 13.86
C LEU A 367 9.06 20.38 14.66
N PRO A 368 9.39 20.30 15.96
CA PRO A 368 9.19 19.07 16.75
C PRO A 368 7.73 18.67 16.97
N GLU A 369 6.79 19.62 16.96
CA GLU A 369 5.34 19.35 17.08
C GLU A 369 4.74 18.91 15.73
N ILE A 370 5.22 19.52 14.64
CA ILE A 370 4.81 19.22 13.27
C ILE A 370 5.44 17.90 12.78
N GLY A 371 6.69 17.64 13.19
CA GLY A 371 7.53 16.55 12.72
C GLY A 371 8.02 16.70 11.28
N HIS A 372 8.10 17.92 10.72
CA HIS A 372 8.68 18.11 9.38
C HIS A 372 10.21 18.13 9.44
N HIS A 373 10.87 17.56 8.44
CA HIS A 373 12.32 17.58 8.26
C HIS A 373 12.63 18.20 6.90
N PHE A 374 13.65 19.05 6.84
CA PHE A 374 14.08 19.67 5.59
C PHE A 374 15.08 18.78 4.82
N GLY A 375 14.92 18.73 3.50
CA GLY A 375 15.74 17.99 2.53
C GLY A 375 14.88 17.49 1.38
N ASP A 376 15.44 17.44 0.15
CA ASP A 376 14.79 16.80 -1.00
C ASP A 376 14.92 15.27 -0.85
N ASP A 377 14.03 14.69 -0.03
CA ASP A 377 13.94 13.24 0.23
C ASP A 377 12.61 12.63 -0.26
N GLY A 378 11.76 13.47 -0.84
CA GLY A 378 10.41 13.18 -1.29
C GLY A 378 9.33 13.50 -0.26
N GLN A 379 9.66 13.74 1.02
CA GLN A 379 8.70 14.09 2.07
C GLN A 379 8.51 15.61 2.20
N PHE A 380 7.30 16.10 1.91
CA PHE A 380 6.98 17.52 2.00
C PHE A 380 5.73 17.81 2.83
N MET A 381 5.62 19.06 3.26
CA MET A 381 4.51 19.58 4.05
C MET A 381 3.69 20.59 3.25
N MET A 382 2.36 20.56 3.41
CA MET A 382 1.48 21.60 2.88
C MET A 382 0.28 21.89 3.79
N GLU A 383 -0.31 23.07 3.66
CA GLU A 383 -1.54 23.44 4.39
C GLU A 383 -2.77 22.75 3.74
N TYR A 384 -3.76 22.37 4.55
CA TYR A 384 -4.94 21.62 4.09
C TYR A 384 -5.72 22.33 2.95
N SER A 385 -5.73 23.67 2.93
CA SER A 385 -6.29 24.44 1.81
C SER A 385 -5.61 24.11 0.48
N ASP A 386 -4.28 24.06 0.48
CA ASP A 386 -3.47 23.88 -0.72
C ASP A 386 -3.58 22.43 -1.20
N TRP A 387 -3.69 21.48 -0.27
CA TRP A 387 -3.97 20.07 -0.57
C TRP A 387 -5.33 19.89 -1.28
N LEU A 388 -6.38 20.54 -0.79
CA LEU A 388 -7.71 20.52 -1.41
C LEU A 388 -7.71 21.18 -2.80
N GLU A 389 -6.89 22.21 -3.03
CA GLU A 389 -6.76 22.85 -4.34
C GLU A 389 -5.98 21.99 -5.35
N CYS A 390 -4.91 21.32 -4.91
CA CYS A 390 -4.01 20.57 -5.78
C CYS A 390 -4.50 19.15 -6.12
N PHE A 391 -4.95 18.38 -5.12
CA PHE A 391 -5.28 16.97 -5.30
C PHE A 391 -6.74 16.79 -5.71
N ALA A 392 -6.95 16.04 -6.80
CA ALA A 392 -8.28 15.78 -7.37
C ALA A 392 -8.88 14.48 -6.82
N GLN A 393 -8.04 13.47 -6.60
CA GLN A 393 -8.39 12.15 -6.13
C GLN A 393 -7.79 11.90 -4.75
N ILE A 394 -8.60 11.34 -3.86
CA ILE A 394 -8.25 11.00 -2.50
C ILE A 394 -8.56 9.52 -2.28
N ASP A 395 -7.52 8.76 -2.00
CA ASP A 395 -7.58 7.33 -1.76
C ASP A 395 -7.73 7.13 -0.24
N LYS A 396 -8.85 6.58 0.23
CA LYS A 396 -9.09 6.22 1.64
C LYS A 396 -9.07 4.70 1.78
N THR A 397 -8.31 4.14 2.72
CA THR A 397 -8.37 2.70 3.04
C THR A 397 -8.64 2.48 4.52
N ILE A 398 -9.74 1.82 4.85
CA ILE A 398 -10.10 1.40 6.22
C ILE A 398 -9.29 0.14 6.54
N LEU A 399 -8.65 0.12 7.71
CA LEU A 399 -7.92 -1.03 8.23
C LEU A 399 -8.73 -1.76 9.29
N PHE A 400 -8.47 -3.06 9.39
CA PHE A 400 -9.14 -3.96 10.32
C PHE A 400 -8.15 -4.53 11.34
N ASN A 401 -8.69 -5.06 12.43
CA ASN A 401 -7.94 -5.69 13.51
C ASN A 401 -8.72 -6.89 14.05
N ASP A 402 -8.28 -7.45 15.17
CA ASP A 402 -8.87 -8.61 15.84
C ASP A 402 -10.27 -8.40 16.43
N THR A 403 -10.79 -7.17 16.48
CA THR A 403 -12.19 -6.92 16.89
C THR A 403 -13.19 -7.02 15.74
N TRP A 404 -12.72 -7.17 14.49
CA TRP A 404 -13.57 -7.35 13.31
C TRP A 404 -13.76 -8.83 12.97
N SER A 405 -14.77 -9.12 12.16
CA SER A 405 -15.01 -10.46 11.61
C SER A 405 -15.40 -10.32 10.15
N MET A 406 -14.73 -11.09 9.27
CA MET A 406 -15.07 -11.16 7.84
C MET A 406 -15.95 -12.38 7.58
N SER A 407 -16.94 -12.21 6.71
CA SER A 407 -17.58 -13.27 5.94
C SER A 407 -17.56 -12.87 4.47
N SER A 408 -17.15 -13.76 3.58
CA SER A 408 -17.09 -13.52 2.14
C SER A 408 -17.82 -14.62 1.37
N HIS A 409 -18.37 -14.25 0.21
CA HIS A 409 -19.04 -15.18 -0.70
C HIS A 409 -18.64 -14.87 -2.14
N TRP A 410 -18.51 -15.93 -2.91
CA TRP A 410 -18.11 -15.89 -4.32
C TRP A 410 -19.34 -16.11 -5.21
N LEU A 411 -19.53 -15.26 -6.21
CA LEU A 411 -20.70 -15.25 -7.09
C LEU A 411 -20.29 -15.34 -8.56
N GLN A 412 -20.99 -16.16 -9.34
CA GLN A 412 -20.84 -16.22 -10.80
C GLN A 412 -21.99 -15.46 -11.42
N VAL A 413 -21.69 -14.29 -11.98
CA VAL A 413 -22.69 -13.43 -12.62
C VAL A 413 -22.60 -13.59 -14.13
N SER A 414 -23.68 -14.09 -14.72
CA SER A 414 -23.87 -14.11 -16.18
C SER A 414 -24.38 -12.75 -16.64
N CYS A 415 -23.51 -11.94 -17.24
CA CYS A 415 -23.87 -10.59 -17.66
C CYS A 415 -24.52 -10.58 -19.05
N TYR A 416 -25.73 -10.04 -19.15
CA TYR A 416 -26.54 -9.95 -20.38
C TYR A 416 -25.96 -8.98 -21.42
N SER A 417 -26.74 -8.62 -22.45
CA SER A 417 -26.31 -7.72 -23.54
C SER A 417 -25.77 -6.38 -23.02
N SER A 418 -24.80 -5.76 -23.69
CA SER A 418 -24.29 -4.41 -23.37
C SER A 418 -25.26 -3.27 -23.75
N LEU A 419 -26.56 -3.58 -23.85
CA LEU A 419 -27.65 -2.66 -24.20
C LEU A 419 -28.77 -2.72 -23.13
N THR A 420 -28.46 -3.19 -21.92
CA THR A 420 -29.37 -3.16 -20.78
C THR A 420 -29.42 -1.77 -20.15
N ALA A 421 -30.54 -1.45 -19.50
CA ALA A 421 -30.68 -0.21 -18.75
C ALA A 421 -29.98 -0.33 -17.39
N TRP A 422 -29.17 0.67 -17.04
CA TRP A 422 -28.44 0.78 -15.77
C TRP A 422 -29.43 0.70 -14.58
N SER A 423 -29.55 -0.46 -13.94
CA SER A 423 -30.62 -0.76 -12.96
C SER A 423 -30.18 -1.75 -11.87
N TYR A 424 -30.83 -1.69 -10.70
CA TYR A 424 -30.56 -2.58 -9.57
C TYR A 424 -31.32 -3.90 -9.67
N GLY A 425 -30.72 -4.98 -9.15
CA GLY A 425 -31.45 -6.22 -8.86
C GLY A 425 -31.19 -7.39 -9.81
N GLU A 426 -30.42 -7.20 -10.90
CA GLU A 426 -29.91 -8.31 -11.72
C GLU A 426 -29.09 -9.31 -10.88
N VAL A 427 -28.42 -8.79 -9.84
CA VAL A 427 -27.77 -9.56 -8.78
C VAL A 427 -28.25 -9.03 -7.44
N SER A 428 -28.56 -9.94 -6.52
CA SER A 428 -28.79 -9.59 -5.12
C SER A 428 -28.27 -10.68 -4.20
N PHE A 429 -27.90 -10.29 -2.98
CA PHE A 429 -27.54 -11.23 -1.93
C PHE A 429 -28.09 -10.76 -0.58
N VAL A 430 -28.18 -11.68 0.37
CA VAL A 430 -28.88 -11.47 1.64
C VAL A 430 -27.96 -11.89 2.77
N PHE A 431 -27.87 -11.05 3.80
CA PHE A 431 -27.17 -11.37 5.05
C PHE A 431 -28.02 -10.99 6.26
N SER A 432 -27.63 -11.47 7.44
CA SER A 432 -28.32 -11.15 8.70
C SER A 432 -27.31 -10.83 9.78
N LEU A 433 -27.64 -9.85 10.62
CA LEU A 433 -26.88 -9.47 11.80
C LEU A 433 -27.66 -9.87 13.05
N SER A 434 -27.00 -10.56 13.98
CA SER A 434 -27.55 -11.00 15.27
C SER A 434 -27.47 -9.92 16.37
N GLY A 435 -27.20 -8.67 16.00
CA GLY A 435 -26.99 -7.56 16.90
C GLY A 435 -26.59 -6.30 16.12
N SER A 436 -26.63 -5.13 16.78
CA SER A 436 -26.13 -3.90 16.17
C SER A 436 -24.61 -3.94 16.04
N SER A 437 -24.10 -3.58 14.85
CA SER A 437 -22.66 -3.55 14.57
C SER A 437 -22.29 -2.43 13.60
N LYS A 438 -21.11 -1.85 13.79
CA LYS A 438 -20.41 -1.19 12.68
C LYS A 438 -20.15 -2.26 11.61
N THR A 439 -20.50 -1.95 10.38
CA THR A 439 -20.53 -2.91 9.27
C THR A 439 -19.87 -2.28 8.05
N VAL A 440 -19.01 -3.03 7.38
CA VAL A 440 -18.46 -2.67 6.06
C VAL A 440 -18.93 -3.73 5.07
N ILE A 441 -19.71 -3.32 4.07
CA ILE A 441 -20.21 -4.18 3.00
C ILE A 441 -19.37 -3.88 1.76
N VAL A 442 -18.84 -4.91 1.12
CA VAL A 442 -17.96 -4.78 -0.06
C VAL A 442 -18.53 -5.60 -1.21
N LEU A 443 -18.58 -5.01 -2.39
CA LEU A 443 -18.79 -5.70 -3.66
C LEU A 443 -17.51 -5.54 -4.48
N SER A 444 -16.86 -6.65 -4.79
CA SER A 444 -15.58 -6.67 -5.51
C SER A 444 -15.63 -7.60 -6.72
N GLN A 445 -14.92 -7.23 -7.77
CA GLN A 445 -14.60 -8.08 -8.91
C GLN A 445 -13.21 -8.70 -8.73
N LEU A 446 -12.96 -9.81 -9.44
CA LEU A 446 -11.64 -10.45 -9.49
C LEU A 446 -10.52 -9.45 -9.83
N ASP A 447 -9.35 -9.69 -9.25
CA ASP A 447 -8.14 -8.93 -9.52
C ASP A 447 -7.75 -8.95 -11.01
N GLN A 448 -8.07 -7.87 -11.72
CA GLN A 448 -7.76 -7.74 -13.14
C GLN A 448 -6.25 -7.60 -13.44
N ARG A 449 -5.41 -7.34 -12.44
CA ARG A 449 -3.95 -7.22 -12.58
C ARG A 449 -3.33 -8.61 -12.69
N TYR A 450 -3.71 -9.52 -11.80
CA TYR A 450 -3.30 -10.92 -11.88
C TYR A 450 -3.70 -11.56 -13.22
N PHE A 451 -4.93 -11.29 -13.66
CA PHE A 451 -5.50 -11.83 -14.89
C PHE A 451 -5.33 -10.91 -16.11
N ARG A 452 -4.42 -9.93 -16.09
CA ARG A 452 -4.35 -8.82 -17.09
C ARG A 452 -4.37 -9.30 -18.54
N ASP A 453 -3.59 -10.32 -18.86
CA ASP A 453 -3.44 -10.92 -20.19
C ASP A 453 -4.68 -11.64 -20.73
N ILE A 454 -5.50 -12.23 -19.84
CA ILE A 454 -6.68 -13.03 -20.22
C ILE A 454 -8.00 -12.36 -19.81
N SER A 455 -7.93 -11.11 -19.34
CA SER A 455 -9.09 -10.30 -18.97
C SER A 455 -9.88 -9.85 -20.20
N GLY A 456 -11.20 -9.75 -20.06
CA GLY A 456 -12.07 -9.26 -21.13
C GLY A 456 -11.89 -7.78 -21.44
N GLN A 457 -12.50 -7.33 -22.53
CA GLN A 457 -12.45 -5.91 -22.97
C GLN A 457 -13.33 -4.96 -22.14
N ALA A 458 -14.17 -5.54 -21.27
CA ALA A 458 -15.13 -4.83 -20.44
C ALA A 458 -14.44 -4.14 -19.26
N ILE A 459 -14.67 -2.84 -19.13
CA ILE A 459 -14.36 -2.08 -17.92
C ILE A 459 -15.66 -2.00 -17.13
N TRP A 460 -15.71 -2.70 -16.01
CA TRP A 460 -16.88 -2.75 -15.15
C TRP A 460 -17.03 -1.50 -14.31
N SER A 461 -18.28 -1.15 -14.04
CA SER A 461 -18.70 -0.16 -13.05
C SER A 461 -19.76 -0.81 -12.19
N MET A 462 -19.68 -0.62 -10.87
CA MET A 462 -20.45 -1.37 -9.89
C MET A 462 -20.96 -0.42 -8.82
N ASP A 463 -22.16 -0.65 -8.32
CA ASP A 463 -22.63 -0.10 -7.05
C ASP A 463 -23.76 -0.98 -6.49
N PHE A 464 -24.16 -0.72 -5.24
CA PHE A 464 -25.27 -1.43 -4.62
C PHE A 464 -26.07 -0.54 -3.69
N THR A 465 -27.34 -0.90 -3.51
CA THR A 465 -28.24 -0.36 -2.48
C THR A 465 -28.49 -1.41 -1.40
N LEU A 466 -28.58 -0.95 -0.16
CA LEU A 466 -28.89 -1.76 1.01
C LEU A 466 -30.34 -1.50 1.42
N VAL A 467 -31.14 -2.55 1.49
CA VAL A 467 -32.54 -2.51 1.94
C VAL A 467 -32.70 -3.44 3.14
N LYS A 468 -33.44 -3.01 4.16
CA LYS A 468 -33.79 -3.89 5.29
C LYS A 468 -34.98 -4.77 4.92
N GLU A 469 -34.99 -6.04 5.33
CA GLU A 469 -36.13 -6.92 5.08
C GLU A 469 -37.43 -6.33 5.66
N GLY A 470 -38.45 -6.23 4.80
CA GLY A 470 -39.75 -5.60 5.12
C GLY A 470 -39.85 -4.11 4.77
N GLU A 471 -38.74 -3.44 4.43
CA GLU A 471 -38.72 -2.05 3.95
C GLU A 471 -38.64 -2.04 2.40
N THR A 472 -39.22 -1.00 1.77
CA THR A 472 -39.21 -0.83 0.30
C THR A 472 -38.15 0.14 -0.19
N GLU A 473 -37.69 1.05 0.67
CA GLU A 473 -36.70 2.08 0.34
C GLU A 473 -35.29 1.65 0.75
N PRO A 474 -34.25 2.03 -0.01
CA PRO A 474 -32.86 1.87 0.43
C PRO A 474 -32.55 2.68 1.68
N ILE A 475 -31.96 2.03 2.69
CA ILE A 475 -31.46 2.68 3.89
C ILE A 475 -30.05 3.27 3.71
N ALA A 476 -29.31 2.78 2.72
CA ALA A 476 -27.98 3.22 2.36
C ALA A 476 -27.61 2.72 0.95
N ALA A 477 -26.53 3.28 0.38
CA ALA A 477 -25.95 2.83 -0.88
C ALA A 477 -24.41 2.89 -0.80
N SER A 478 -23.73 2.08 -1.61
CA SER A 478 -22.28 2.17 -1.75
C SER A 478 -21.84 3.51 -2.32
N VAL A 479 -20.64 3.97 -1.96
CA VAL A 479 -20.01 5.10 -2.65
C VAL A 479 -19.71 4.67 -4.09
N HIS A 480 -20.23 5.39 -5.07
CA HIS A 480 -19.93 5.13 -6.48
C HIS A 480 -18.46 5.45 -6.75
N SER A 481 -17.68 4.44 -7.13
CA SER A 481 -16.28 4.63 -7.51
C SER A 481 -16.14 5.09 -8.95
N ALA A 482 -14.95 5.55 -9.33
CA ALA A 482 -14.60 5.66 -10.75
C ALA A 482 -14.75 4.28 -11.45
N SER A 483 -15.13 4.29 -12.73
CA SER A 483 -15.31 3.03 -13.48
C SER A 483 -13.97 2.32 -13.66
N GLY A 484 -13.96 1.01 -13.43
CA GLY A 484 -12.77 0.17 -13.49
C GLY A 484 -12.10 -0.12 -12.16
N MET A 485 -12.58 0.42 -11.03
CA MET A 485 -12.10 0.01 -9.71
C MET A 485 -12.42 -1.46 -9.40
N ARG A 486 -11.55 -2.11 -8.63
CA ARG A 486 -11.71 -3.49 -8.18
C ARG A 486 -12.87 -3.71 -7.20
N ASP A 487 -13.28 -2.69 -6.45
CA ASP A 487 -14.41 -2.79 -5.51
C ASP A 487 -15.16 -1.46 -5.28
N VAL A 488 -16.33 -1.61 -4.69
CA VAL A 488 -17.16 -0.54 -4.09
C VAL A 488 -17.68 -1.01 -2.74
N HIS A 489 -17.89 -0.08 -1.82
CA HIS A 489 -18.26 -0.43 -0.46
C HIS A 489 -19.17 0.60 0.23
N LEU A 490 -19.69 0.19 1.39
CA LEU A 490 -20.47 1.00 2.31
C LEU A 490 -19.94 0.79 3.75
N GLU A 491 -19.45 1.85 4.39
CA GLU A 491 -19.15 1.92 5.84
C GLU A 491 -20.38 2.50 6.56
N THR A 492 -21.03 1.74 7.46
CA THR A 492 -22.22 2.22 8.20
C THR A 492 -22.43 1.48 9.52
N GLU A 493 -23.36 1.95 10.36
CA GLU A 493 -23.85 1.23 11.53
C GLU A 493 -25.20 0.59 11.22
N LEU A 494 -25.29 -0.74 11.37
CA LEU A 494 -26.52 -1.51 11.19
C LEU A 494 -27.02 -2.03 12.53
N LYS A 495 -28.32 -2.26 12.59
CA LYS A 495 -28.99 -2.88 13.75
C LYS A 495 -29.14 -4.39 13.51
N GLU A 496 -29.59 -5.10 14.53
CA GLU A 496 -30.09 -6.47 14.35
C GLU A 496 -31.17 -6.51 13.25
N GLY A 497 -31.09 -7.53 12.39
CA GLY A 497 -32.03 -7.74 11.30
C GLY A 497 -31.41 -8.41 10.09
N LYS A 498 -32.27 -8.65 9.10
CA LYS A 498 -31.92 -9.21 7.79
C LYS A 498 -31.92 -8.12 6.74
N TYR A 499 -30.95 -8.17 5.84
CA TYR A 499 -30.65 -7.13 4.87
C TYR A 499 -30.46 -7.72 3.49
N VAL A 500 -31.01 -7.05 2.48
CA VAL A 500 -30.86 -7.38 1.06
C VAL A 500 -29.95 -6.33 0.43
N VAL A 501 -28.91 -6.79 -0.25
CA VAL A 501 -28.03 -5.96 -1.08
C VAL A 501 -28.47 -6.14 -2.52
N TYR A 502 -29.02 -5.08 -3.12
CA TYR A 502 -29.34 -5.04 -4.54
C TYR A 502 -28.17 -4.45 -5.29
N VAL A 503 -27.54 -5.24 -6.13
CA VAL A 503 -26.37 -4.87 -6.91
C VAL A 503 -26.80 -4.32 -8.27
N ARG A 504 -26.02 -3.37 -8.79
CA ARG A 504 -26.14 -2.77 -10.12
C ARG A 504 -24.77 -2.84 -10.78
N LEU A 505 -24.75 -3.45 -11.96
CA LEU A 505 -23.55 -3.67 -12.76
C LEU A 505 -23.73 -3.01 -14.12
N ASP A 506 -22.64 -2.44 -14.63
CA ASP A 506 -22.55 -1.99 -16.01
C ASP A 506 -21.14 -2.21 -16.54
N ARG A 507 -20.99 -2.18 -17.86
CA ARG A 507 -19.70 -2.21 -18.53
C ARG A 507 -19.69 -1.27 -19.74
N ARG A 508 -18.57 -0.56 -19.90
CA ARG A 508 -18.16 -0.08 -21.21
C ARG A 508 -17.16 -1.04 -21.84
N ILE A 509 -17.24 -1.23 -23.16
CA ILE A 509 -16.14 -1.83 -23.92
C ILE A 509 -15.09 -0.73 -24.10
N GLY A 510 -13.92 -0.90 -23.48
CA GLY A 510 -12.96 0.19 -23.33
C GLY A 510 -11.48 -0.20 -23.44
N ARG A 511 -11.12 -1.48 -23.30
CA ARG A 511 -9.76 -1.91 -23.66
C ARG A 511 -9.63 -1.99 -25.17
N ASN A 512 -8.83 -1.10 -25.77
CA ASN A 512 -8.40 -1.18 -27.17
C ASN A 512 -7.54 -2.44 -27.37
N MET A 513 -8.20 -3.57 -27.59
CA MET A 513 -7.57 -4.82 -28.04
C MET A 513 -7.35 -4.74 -29.56
N ALA A 514 -6.50 -3.78 -29.96
CA ALA A 514 -6.10 -3.62 -31.35
C ALA A 514 -5.34 -4.87 -31.83
N PRO A 515 -5.51 -5.30 -33.09
CA PRO A 515 -5.02 -6.60 -33.59
C PRO A 515 -3.50 -6.64 -33.86
N GLN A 516 -2.71 -5.86 -33.11
CA GLN A 516 -1.25 -5.87 -33.14
C GLN A 516 -0.67 -6.74 -32.00
N TYR A 517 -1.37 -7.84 -31.73
CA TYR A 517 -0.86 -8.97 -30.97
C TYR A 517 0.28 -9.62 -31.76
N VAL A 518 1.50 -9.14 -31.54
CA VAL A 518 2.68 -9.94 -31.78
C VAL A 518 2.59 -11.12 -30.83
N ILE A 519 2.15 -12.26 -31.35
CA ILE A 519 2.28 -13.54 -30.66
C ILE A 519 3.77 -13.66 -30.34
N ALA A 520 4.10 -13.75 -29.05
CA ALA A 520 5.48 -13.88 -28.60
C ALA A 520 6.17 -14.98 -29.42
N ALA A 521 7.37 -14.70 -29.92
CA ALA A 521 8.11 -15.61 -30.81
C ALA A 521 8.30 -17.01 -30.21
N GLU A 522 8.25 -17.10 -28.87
CA GLU A 522 8.00 -18.33 -28.14
C GLU A 522 6.67 -18.26 -27.35
N PRO A 523 5.78 -19.26 -27.47
CA PRO A 523 4.55 -19.30 -26.70
C PRO A 523 4.84 -19.55 -25.21
N GLN A 524 4.50 -18.56 -24.36
CA GLN A 524 4.61 -18.66 -22.89
C GLN A 524 3.59 -19.61 -22.26
N PHE A 525 3.63 -20.90 -22.60
CA PHE A 525 2.67 -21.91 -22.15
C PHE A 525 2.60 -22.03 -20.61
N ARG A 526 3.72 -21.80 -19.89
CA ARG A 526 3.75 -21.80 -18.41
C ARG A 526 2.88 -20.66 -17.84
N THR A 527 3.03 -19.45 -18.35
CA THR A 527 2.24 -18.27 -17.96
C THR A 527 0.75 -18.52 -18.21
N LEU A 528 0.41 -18.98 -19.42
CA LEU A 528 -0.98 -19.28 -19.77
C LEU A 528 -1.56 -20.40 -18.90
N SER A 529 -0.81 -21.48 -18.67
CA SER A 529 -1.24 -22.58 -17.81
C SER A 529 -1.50 -22.11 -16.37
N ARG A 530 -0.63 -21.28 -15.79
CA ARG A 530 -0.82 -20.69 -14.44
C ARG A 530 -2.12 -19.87 -14.39
N LEU A 531 -2.34 -18.99 -15.36
CA LEU A 531 -3.53 -18.12 -15.42
C LEU A 531 -4.82 -18.93 -15.58
N LEU A 532 -4.82 -19.96 -16.44
CA LEU A 532 -5.97 -20.83 -16.64
C LEU A 532 -6.27 -21.71 -15.41
N THR A 533 -5.26 -22.26 -14.75
CA THR A 533 -5.43 -23.03 -13.49
C THR A 533 -6.09 -22.16 -12.42
N GLN A 534 -5.58 -20.95 -12.20
CA GLN A 534 -6.12 -20.05 -11.17
C GLN A 534 -7.52 -19.55 -11.50
N ARG A 535 -7.82 -19.30 -12.78
CA ARG A 535 -9.20 -19.02 -13.23
C ARG A 535 -10.14 -20.19 -12.93
N ALA A 536 -9.69 -21.42 -13.16
CA ALA A 536 -10.47 -22.62 -12.86
C ALA A 536 -10.66 -22.82 -11.34
N GLU A 537 -9.66 -22.52 -10.52
CA GLU A 537 -9.77 -22.51 -9.06
C GLU A 537 -10.80 -21.48 -8.57
N SER A 538 -10.74 -20.23 -9.04
CA SER A 538 -11.76 -19.22 -8.73
C SER A 538 -13.17 -19.65 -9.14
N GLN A 539 -13.32 -20.26 -10.33
CA GLN A 539 -14.61 -20.81 -10.78
C GLN A 539 -15.08 -21.99 -9.92
N ALA A 540 -14.17 -22.85 -9.46
CA ALA A 540 -14.50 -23.98 -8.59
C ALA A 540 -14.99 -23.52 -7.22
N VAL A 541 -14.36 -22.51 -6.62
CA VAL A 541 -14.79 -21.89 -5.35
C VAL A 541 -16.22 -21.38 -5.46
N VAL A 542 -16.57 -20.70 -6.57
CA VAL A 542 -17.93 -20.23 -6.83
C VAL A 542 -18.92 -21.39 -7.01
N SER A 543 -18.54 -22.43 -7.77
CA SER A 543 -19.45 -23.53 -8.13
C SER A 543 -19.91 -24.40 -6.96
N ASN A 544 -19.18 -24.39 -5.84
CA ASN A 544 -19.57 -25.06 -4.59
C ASN A 544 -20.65 -24.28 -3.80
N PHE A 545 -21.08 -23.11 -4.27
CA PHE A 545 -22.14 -22.33 -3.66
C PHE A 545 -23.52 -22.77 -4.18
N ASN A 546 -24.36 -23.28 -3.27
CA ASN A 546 -25.69 -23.79 -3.62
C ASN A 546 -26.68 -22.64 -3.86
N LEU A 547 -26.94 -22.31 -5.12
CA LEU A 547 -27.86 -21.26 -5.59
C LEU A 547 -29.35 -21.59 -5.35
N GLN A 548 -29.76 -21.86 -4.11
CA GLN A 548 -31.17 -22.08 -3.74
C GLN A 548 -31.98 -20.78 -3.57
N TYR A 549 -31.37 -19.62 -3.79
CA TYR A 549 -32.02 -18.29 -3.71
C TYR A 549 -31.78 -17.46 -4.98
N VAL A 550 -32.09 -18.03 -6.14
CA VAL A 550 -32.40 -17.22 -7.34
C VAL A 550 -33.91 -16.90 -7.30
N SER A 551 -34.25 -15.62 -7.34
CA SER A 551 -35.64 -15.15 -7.30
C SER A 551 -36.43 -15.66 -8.52
N PRO A 552 -37.70 -16.10 -8.36
CA PRO A 552 -38.49 -16.68 -9.46
C PRO A 552 -39.14 -15.64 -10.39
N PHE A 553 -38.77 -14.36 -10.30
CA PHE A 553 -39.34 -13.29 -11.12
C PHE A 553 -38.56 -13.07 -12.42
N THR A 554 -38.91 -13.90 -13.41
CA THR A 554 -38.90 -13.54 -14.84
C THR A 554 -39.99 -12.55 -15.18
#